data_AF-A0A379T1I6-F1
#
_entry.id   AF-A0A379T1I6-F1
#
_cell.length_a   1.000
_cell.length_b   1.000
_cell.length_c   1.000
_cell.angle_alpha   90.00
_cell.angle_beta   90.00
_cell.angle_gamma   90.00
#
_symmetry.space_group_name_H-M   'P 1'
#
loop_
_entity.id
_entity.type
_entity.pdbx_description
1 polymer ?
#
loop_
_entity_poly.entity_id
_entity_poly.type
_entity_poly.pdbx_seq_one_letter_code
_entity_poly.pdbx_strand_id
1 'polypeptide(L)'
;MKYARTHKRLRERGGLSEPERKIFEALLGVKLDADEKVLNNSQILNNESYFERQIVSCVLDHFEQQQHITLSAKAAGDINRLIVAEYLNEFNTGARTW
;
A
#
# COMPACT_ATOMS: atom_id res chain seq x y z
N MET A 1 -24.66 -0.73 -5.77
CA MET A 1 -24.71 -2.07 -5.13
C MET A 1 -23.78 -3.09 -5.81
N LYS A 2 -22.48 -2.81 -5.96
CA LYS A 2 -21.49 -3.78 -6.51
C LYS A 2 -20.65 -4.45 -5.41
N TYR A 3 -20.45 -3.80 -4.26
CA TYR A 3 -19.65 -4.33 -3.15
C TYR A 3 -20.29 -5.51 -2.42
N ALA A 4 -21.61 -5.54 -2.25
CA ALA A 4 -22.29 -6.61 -1.52
C ALA A 4 -22.17 -8.00 -2.19
N ARG A 5 -22.17 -8.07 -3.53
CA ARG A 5 -22.02 -9.34 -4.25
C ARG A 5 -20.58 -9.84 -4.26
N THR A 6 -19.60 -8.93 -4.37
CA THR A 6 -18.19 -9.28 -4.27
C THR A 6 -17.84 -9.76 -2.87
N HIS A 7 -18.34 -9.09 -1.83
CA HIS A 7 -18.14 -9.48 -0.44
C HIS A 7 -18.80 -10.82 -0.09
N LYS A 8 -20.02 -11.08 -0.61
CA LYS A 8 -20.71 -12.39 -0.44
C LYS A 8 -19.95 -13.54 -1.12
N ARG A 9 -19.43 -13.34 -2.33
CA ARG A 9 -18.66 -14.35 -3.07
C ARG A 9 -17.30 -14.67 -2.45
N LEU A 10 -16.68 -13.70 -1.80
CA LEU A 10 -15.41 -13.90 -1.09
C LEU A 10 -15.59 -14.73 0.19
N ARG A 11 -16.71 -14.55 0.88
CA ARG A 11 -17.06 -15.29 2.11
C ARG A 11 -17.44 -16.75 1.84
N GLU A 12 -18.08 -17.04 0.71
CA GLU A 12 -18.63 -18.38 0.38
C GLU A 12 -17.59 -19.38 -0.16
N ARG A 13 -16.37 -18.94 -0.55
CA ARG A 13 -15.33 -19.81 -1.12
C ARG A 13 -14.26 -20.29 -0.14
N GLY A 14 -14.45 -20.10 1.17
CA GLY A 14 -13.39 -20.32 2.17
C GLY A 14 -12.52 -19.07 2.29
N GLY A 15 -13.19 -17.95 2.56
CA GLY A 15 -12.64 -16.60 2.50
C GLY A 15 -11.33 -16.45 3.24
N LEU A 16 -10.45 -15.63 2.64
CA LEU A 16 -9.18 -15.14 3.19
C LEU A 16 -9.18 -15.32 4.70
N SER A 17 -8.28 -16.18 5.18
CA SER A 17 -8.07 -16.36 6.61
C SER A 17 -7.97 -14.98 7.26
N GLU A 18 -8.49 -14.81 8.49
CA GLU A 18 -8.42 -13.52 9.21
C GLU A 18 -7.04 -12.83 9.09
N PRO A 19 -5.89 -13.55 9.12
CA PRO A 19 -4.58 -12.98 8.81
C PRO A 19 -4.46 -12.37 7.41
N GLU A 20 -4.89 -13.06 6.36
CA GLU A 20 -4.83 -12.58 4.97
C GLU A 20 -5.73 -11.35 4.77
N ARG A 21 -6.90 -11.33 5.43
CA ARG A 21 -7.77 -10.15 5.41
C ARG A 21 -7.10 -8.93 6.04
N LYS A 22 -6.46 -9.10 7.20
CA LYS A 22 -5.75 -8.01 7.87
C LYS A 22 -4.57 -7.50 7.06
N ILE A 23 -3.80 -8.41 6.43
CA ILE A 23 -2.71 -8.04 5.52
C ILE A 23 -3.25 -7.21 4.35
N PHE A 24 -4.36 -7.65 3.76
CA PHE A 24 -4.99 -6.91 2.67
C PHE A 24 -5.48 -5.52 3.11
N GLU A 25 -6.14 -5.42 4.27
CA GLU A 25 -6.58 -4.14 4.83
C GLU A 25 -5.39 -3.21 5.15
N ALA A 26 -4.28 -3.75 5.67
CA ALA A 26 -3.06 -2.99 5.90
C ALA A 26 -2.48 -2.43 4.59
N LEU A 27 -2.29 -3.28 3.58
CA LEU A 27 -1.75 -2.88 2.28
C LEU A 27 -2.64 -1.85 1.58
N LEU A 28 -3.97 -2.02 1.69
CA LEU A 28 -4.93 -1.06 1.14
C LEU A 28 -4.80 0.31 1.83
N GLY A 29 -4.65 0.33 3.15
CA GLY A 29 -4.38 1.56 3.90
C GLY A 29 -3.12 2.27 3.40
N VAL A 30 -2.01 1.54 3.31
CA VAL A 30 -0.73 2.09 2.83
C VAL A 30 -0.87 2.71 1.44
N LYS A 31 -1.59 2.04 0.53
CA LYS A 31 -1.84 2.55 -0.82
C LYS A 31 -2.64 3.85 -0.78
N LEU A 32 -3.73 3.93 -0.01
CA LEU A 32 -4.55 5.14 0.08
C LEU A 32 -3.73 6.33 0.60
N ASP A 33 -2.93 6.10 1.63
CA ASP A 33 -2.04 7.11 2.21
C ASP A 33 -0.94 7.56 1.25
N ALA A 34 -0.41 6.64 0.44
CA ALA A 34 0.58 6.92 -0.59
C ALA A 34 -0.04 7.72 -1.75
N ASP A 35 -1.22 7.31 -2.23
CA ASP A 35 -1.99 7.98 -3.26
C ASP A 35 -2.31 9.42 -2.86
N GLU A 36 -2.75 9.64 -1.62
CA GLU A 36 -3.02 10.99 -1.10
C GLU A 36 -1.76 11.86 -1.08
N LYS A 37 -0.61 11.32 -0.64
CA LYS A 37 0.66 12.05 -0.62
C LYS A 37 1.10 12.46 -2.03
N VAL A 38 0.98 11.55 -3.00
CA VAL A 38 1.32 11.83 -4.41
C VAL A 38 0.32 12.81 -5.04
N LEU A 39 -0.97 12.70 -4.73
CA LEU A 39 -2.00 13.61 -5.19
C LEU A 39 -1.76 15.03 -4.67
N ASN A 40 -1.39 15.16 -3.40
CA ASN A 40 -1.11 16.45 -2.76
C ASN A 40 0.20 17.08 -3.27
N ASN A 41 1.21 16.27 -3.58
CA ASN A 41 2.47 16.75 -4.14
C ASN A 41 3.13 15.70 -5.04
N SER A 42 2.83 15.73 -6.33
CA SER A 42 3.40 14.78 -7.30
C SER A 42 4.93 14.88 -7.42
N GLN A 43 5.50 16.05 -7.09
CA GLN A 43 6.96 16.25 -7.10
C GLN A 43 7.68 15.49 -5.98
N ILE A 44 6.95 14.92 -5.01
CA ILE A 44 7.53 14.05 -3.97
C ILE A 44 8.28 12.86 -4.58
N LEU A 45 7.85 12.39 -5.75
CA LEU A 45 8.45 11.28 -6.48
C LEU A 45 9.80 11.63 -7.11
N ASN A 46 10.14 12.92 -7.23
CA ASN A 46 11.48 13.34 -7.64
C ASN A 46 12.53 13.17 -6.53
N ASN A 47 12.09 12.97 -5.28
CA ASN A 47 12.96 12.70 -4.15
C ASN A 47 12.65 11.32 -3.58
N GLU A 48 13.18 10.29 -4.24
CA GLU A 48 12.98 8.89 -3.89
C GLU A 48 13.29 8.61 -2.42
N SER A 49 14.43 9.06 -1.88
CA SER A 49 14.78 8.81 -0.47
C SER A 49 13.86 9.51 0.54
N TYR A 50 13.21 10.61 0.15
CA TYR A 50 12.17 11.21 0.98
C TYR A 50 10.87 10.44 0.89
N PHE A 51 10.44 10.09 -0.33
CA PHE A 51 9.24 9.29 -0.56
C PHE A 51 9.33 7.92 0.13
N GLU A 52 10.48 7.26 0.05
CA GLU A 52 10.77 5.99 0.71
C GLU A 52 10.52 6.07 2.22
N ARG A 53 11.00 7.14 2.88
CA ARG A 53 10.77 7.33 4.32
C ARG A 53 9.30 7.53 4.66
N GLN A 54 8.55 8.21 3.79
CA GLN A 54 7.11 8.40 3.97
C GLN A 54 6.35 7.07 3.85
N ILE A 55 6.69 6.24 2.87
CA ILE A 55 6.06 4.94 2.67
C ILE A 55 6.40 3.97 3.81
N VAL A 56 7.65 3.95 4.29
CA VAL A 56 8.01 3.16 5.50
C VAL A 56 7.12 3.54 6.69
N SER A 57 6.90 4.84 6.94
CA SER A 57 6.01 5.28 8.03
C SER A 57 4.60 4.74 7.84
N CYS A 58 4.04 4.88 6.64
CA CYS A 58 2.68 4.39 6.34
C CYS A 58 2.59 2.86 6.55
N VAL A 59 3.60 2.10 6.10
CA VAL A 59 3.66 0.64 6.28
C VAL A 59 3.64 0.28 7.76
N LEU A 60 4.46 0.92 8.59
CA LEU A 60 4.47 0.64 10.03
C LEU A 60 3.14 1.02 10.70
N ASP A 61 2.57 2.17 10.34
CA ASP A 61 1.31 2.65 10.92
C ASP A 61 0.14 1.68 10.60
N HIS A 62 -0.03 1.27 9.35
CA HIS A 62 -1.12 0.39 8.98
C HIS A 62 -0.93 -1.05 9.46
N PHE A 63 0.29 -1.59 9.39
CA PHE A 63 0.53 -2.97 9.82
C PHE A 63 0.58 -3.09 11.34
N GLU A 64 1.33 -2.25 12.05
CA GLU A 64 1.53 -2.42 13.49
C GLU A 64 0.44 -1.72 14.32
N GLN A 65 0.07 -0.49 14.00
CA GLN A 65 -0.87 0.29 14.81
C GLN A 65 -2.32 -0.11 14.54
N GLN A 66 -2.70 -0.29 13.27
CA GLN A 66 -4.10 -0.55 12.90
C GLN A 66 -4.45 -2.03 12.88
N GLN A 67 -3.59 -2.87 12.28
CA GLN A 67 -3.87 -4.29 12.07
C GLN A 67 -3.21 -5.21 13.12
N HIS A 68 -2.36 -4.65 13.98
CA HIS A 68 -1.61 -5.35 15.02
C HIS A 68 -0.78 -6.53 14.48
N ILE A 69 -0.19 -6.33 13.29
CA ILE A 69 0.73 -7.23 12.62
C ILE A 69 2.15 -6.70 12.84
N THR A 70 2.94 -7.37 13.66
CA THR A 70 4.37 -7.04 13.82
C THR A 70 5.13 -7.43 12.56
N LEU A 71 5.71 -6.45 11.88
CA LEU A 71 6.55 -6.70 10.71
C LEU A 71 8.00 -6.91 11.15
N SER A 72 8.68 -7.88 10.53
CA SER A 72 10.14 -7.91 10.60
C SER A 72 10.71 -6.72 9.82
N ALA A 73 11.86 -6.18 10.24
CA ALA A 73 12.53 -5.09 9.53
C ALA A 73 12.77 -5.42 8.05
N LYS A 74 13.07 -6.70 7.74
CA LYS A 74 13.20 -7.19 6.37
C LYS A 74 11.88 -7.09 5.61
N ALA A 75 10.78 -7.57 6.19
CA ALA A 75 9.47 -7.55 5.55
C ALA A 75 8.97 -6.11 5.31
N ALA A 76 9.14 -5.22 6.27
CA ALA A 76 8.81 -3.80 6.11
C ALA A 76 9.62 -3.16 4.98
N GLY A 77 10.93 -3.43 4.90
CA GLY A 77 11.79 -2.95 3.83
C GLY A 77 11.42 -3.51 2.45
N ASP A 78 11.08 -4.80 2.37
CA ASP A 78 10.66 -5.46 1.13
C ASP A 78 9.34 -4.86 0.61
N ILE A 79 8.33 -4.71 1.48
CA ILE A 79 7.03 -4.10 1.14
C ILE A 79 7.23 -2.65 0.67
N ASN A 80 8.01 -1.88 1.44
CA ASN A 80 8.29 -0.49 1.11
C ASN A 80 8.95 -0.34 -0.26
N ARG A 81 9.99 -1.15 -0.55
CA ARG A 81 10.67 -1.13 -1.86
C ARG A 81 9.72 -1.46 -3.01
N LEU A 82 8.84 -2.45 -2.83
CA LEU A 82 7.86 -2.83 -3.86
C LEU A 82 6.89 -1.67 -4.17
N ILE A 83 6.36 -1.03 -3.13
CA ILE A 83 5.43 0.10 -3.28
C ILE A 83 6.14 1.28 -3.93
N VAL A 84 7.32 1.69 -3.43
CA VAL A 84 8.08 2.80 -4.00
C VAL A 84 8.40 2.56 -5.47
N ALA A 85 8.84 1.35 -5.83
CA ALA A 85 9.13 0.99 -7.22
C ALA A 85 7.89 1.08 -8.12
N GLU A 86 6.71 0.68 -7.63
CA GLU A 86 5.44 0.80 -8.37
C GLU A 86 5.13 2.27 -8.69
N TYR A 87 5.15 3.16 -7.68
CA TYR A 87 4.88 4.59 -7.88
C TYR A 87 5.92 5.29 -8.77
N LEU A 88 7.20 4.99 -8.61
CA LEU A 88 8.24 5.56 -9.46
C LEU A 88 8.12 5.07 -10.91
N ASN A 89 7.79 3.79 -11.11
CA ASN A 89 7.58 3.24 -12.45
C ASN A 89 6.34 3.85 -13.12
N GLU A 90 5.23 3.99 -12.40
CA GLU A 90 4.02 4.66 -12.89
C GLU A 90 4.29 6.13 -13.23
N PHE A 91 5.02 6.85 -12.38
CA PHE A 91 5.39 8.24 -12.63
C PHE A 91 6.30 8.39 -13.86
N ASN A 92 7.34 7.56 -13.98
CA ASN A 92 8.26 7.61 -15.12
C ASN A 92 7.62 7.14 -16.44
N THR A 93 6.69 6.19 -16.38
CA THR A 93 5.98 5.69 -17.56
C THR A 93 4.87 6.65 -17.97
N GLY A 94 4.13 7.22 -17.00
CA GLY A 94 3.13 8.26 -17.23
C GLY A 94 3.74 9.55 -17.77
N ALA A 95 4.92 9.95 -17.27
CA ALA A 95 5.68 11.11 -17.77
C ALA A 95 6.19 10.92 -19.20
N ARG A 96 6.35 9.68 -19.68
CA ARG A 96 6.75 9.36 -21.06
C ARG A 96 5.63 9.39 -22.09
N THR A 97 4.38 9.67 -21.67
CA THR A 97 3.20 9.59 -22.54
C THR A 97 2.62 10.96 -22.95
N TRP A 98 3.41 12.03 -22.90
CA TRP A 98 2.99 13.38 -23.33
C TRP A 98 3.96 13.99 -24.33
#